data_AF-A0AAF0SWM9-F1
#
_entry.id   AF-A0AAF0SWM9-F1
#
_cell.length_a   1.000
_cell.length_b   1.000
_cell.length_c   1.000
_cell.angle_alpha   90.00
_cell.angle_beta   90.00
_cell.angle_gamma   90.00
#
_symmetry.space_group_name_H-M   'P 1'
#
loop_
_entity.id
_entity.type
_entity.pdbx_description
1 polymer ?
#
loop_
_entity_poly.entity_id
_entity_poly.type
_entity_poly.pdbx_seq_one_letter_code
_entity_poly.pdbx_strand_id
1 'polypeptide(L)'
;MSNYKNYKLVTLDQRFIAETIARTGSEQLLDKLTRSYVGLYDNQESWYLPLRANIGKNKPPGAFFETPFPTDNPHFKRPGIDFEKALFVPDEFIIPIRNTLPQEQAKLINEQSNIISDNFEQYVLKLENISKKSPSYRFSTVPLFPEGMEKIKHIISKEREELVEENDLQLINDLAKLKESAAALNTSVKETDAEKFSKLSSNQRQAILLELTSKQLHSYEHPSNKSQIESPDFEI
;
A
#
# COMPACT_ATOMS: atom_id res chain seq x y z
N MET A 1 14.70 -9.43 2.56
CA MET A 1 14.22 -9.38 3.96
C MET A 1 13.07 -8.39 3.98
N SER A 2 11.87 -8.82 4.36
CA SER A 2 10.70 -7.93 4.44
C SER A 2 10.94 -6.87 5.52
N ASN A 3 10.86 -5.60 5.13
CA ASN A 3 11.06 -4.44 5.98
C ASN A 3 9.77 -4.20 6.78
N TYR A 4 9.52 -5.01 7.82
CA TYR A 4 8.34 -4.82 8.67
C TYR A 4 8.55 -3.61 9.58
N LYS A 5 7.61 -2.66 9.57
CA LYS A 5 7.57 -1.59 10.60
C LYS A 5 7.17 -2.24 11.93
N ASN A 6 8.09 -2.29 12.90
CA ASN A 6 7.75 -2.70 14.26
C ASN A 6 6.85 -1.65 14.89
N TYR A 7 5.60 -2.01 15.18
CA TYR A 7 4.66 -1.07 15.79
C TYR A 7 4.94 -0.86 17.28
N LYS A 8 4.54 0.31 17.80
CA LYS A 8 4.58 0.63 19.23
C LYS A 8 3.16 0.56 19.80
N LEU A 9 3.00 -0.08 20.96
CA LEU A 9 1.77 -0.01 21.72
C LEU A 9 1.87 1.10 22.76
N VAL A 10 0.90 2.01 22.78
CA VAL A 10 0.94 3.21 23.62
C VAL A 10 -0.39 3.51 24.25
N THR A 11 -0.35 4.33 25.30
CA THR A 11 -1.49 5.14 25.77
C THR A 11 -1.12 6.61 25.61
N LEU A 12 -2.11 7.49 25.75
CA LEU A 12 -1.92 8.92 25.56
C LEU A 12 -2.03 9.64 26.90
N ASP A 13 -1.20 10.65 27.09
CA ASP A 13 -1.33 11.58 28.20
C ASP A 13 -2.70 12.28 28.13
N GLN A 14 -3.43 12.28 29.24
CA GLN A 14 -4.76 12.88 29.31
C GLN A 14 -4.74 14.39 29.06
N ARG A 15 -3.60 15.06 29.31
CA ARG A 15 -3.40 16.48 28.98
C ARG A 15 -3.61 16.75 27.49
N PHE A 16 -3.06 15.91 26.61
CA PHE A 16 -3.24 16.06 25.17
C PHE A 16 -4.72 15.98 24.76
N ILE A 17 -5.47 15.05 25.34
CA ILE A 17 -6.90 14.91 25.07
C ILE A 17 -7.67 16.14 25.56
N ALA A 18 -7.40 16.60 26.78
CA ALA A 18 -8.03 17.79 27.34
C ALA A 18 -7.72 19.06 26.52
N GLU A 19 -6.47 19.27 26.14
CA GLU A 19 -6.03 20.39 25.30
C GLU A 19 -6.65 20.33 23.90
N THR A 20 -6.74 19.15 23.31
CA THR A 20 -7.38 18.98 21.99
C THR A 20 -8.88 19.24 22.06
N ILE A 21 -9.56 18.80 23.12
CA ILE A 21 -10.98 19.13 23.35
C ILE A 21 -11.15 20.64 23.51
N ALA A 22 -10.32 21.29 24.33
CA ALA A 22 -10.38 22.74 24.52
C ALA A 22 -10.15 23.51 23.21
N ARG A 23 -9.23 23.04 22.36
CA ARG A 23 -8.90 23.65 21.07
C ARG A 23 -9.99 23.45 20.01
N THR A 24 -10.65 22.29 20.00
CA THR A 24 -11.53 21.88 18.89
C THR A 24 -13.02 21.85 19.23
N GLY A 25 -13.37 21.86 20.51
CA GLY A 25 -14.72 21.63 21.00
C GLY A 25 -15.25 20.21 20.74
N SER A 26 -14.40 19.26 20.33
CA SER A 26 -14.85 17.93 19.92
C SER A 26 -14.99 16.96 21.08
N GLU A 27 -16.24 16.65 21.46
CA GLU A 27 -16.56 15.69 22.51
C GLU A 27 -16.22 14.24 22.15
N GLN A 28 -15.90 13.94 20.89
CA GLN A 28 -15.57 12.58 20.44
C GLN A 28 -14.30 11.99 21.06
N LEU A 29 -13.50 12.84 21.69
CA LEU A 29 -12.26 12.46 22.36
C LEU A 29 -12.48 12.01 23.82
N LEU A 30 -13.64 12.30 24.42
CA LEU A 30 -13.94 11.93 25.81
C LEU A 30 -13.89 10.42 26.04
N ASP A 31 -14.41 9.63 25.09
CA ASP A 31 -14.46 8.17 25.17
C ASP A 31 -13.12 7.47 24.87
N LYS A 32 -12.02 8.21 24.80
CA LYS A 32 -10.73 7.74 24.29
C LYS A 32 -9.58 7.72 25.30
N LEU A 33 -9.77 8.34 26.46
CA LEU A 33 -8.75 8.54 27.50
C LEU A 33 -8.08 7.24 28.01
N THR A 34 -8.74 6.10 27.83
CA THR A 34 -8.27 4.80 28.36
C THR A 34 -7.89 3.81 27.25
N ARG A 35 -7.90 4.23 25.99
CA ARG A 35 -7.64 3.33 24.87
C ARG A 35 -6.14 3.10 24.69
N SER A 36 -5.81 1.87 24.34
CA SER A 36 -4.49 1.54 23.78
C SER A 36 -4.48 1.84 22.29
N TYR A 37 -3.33 2.33 21.80
CA TYR A 37 -3.13 2.72 20.43
C TYR A 37 -1.92 1.98 19.83
N VAL A 38 -2.03 1.69 18.55
CA VAL A 38 -0.93 1.24 17.71
C VAL A 38 -0.31 2.47 17.04
N GLY A 39 0.97 2.72 17.26
CA GLY A 39 1.79 3.63 16.46
C GLY A 39 2.50 2.81 15.37
N LEU A 40 2.10 3.00 14.11
CA LEU A 40 2.69 2.34 12.93
C LEU A 40 3.73 3.19 12.21
N TYR A 41 3.69 4.49 12.50
CA TYR A 41 4.50 5.50 11.89
C TYR A 41 5.74 5.77 12.73
N ASP A 42 6.79 6.28 12.10
CA ASP A 42 7.94 6.74 12.86
C ASP A 42 7.59 8.00 13.68
N ASN A 43 8.52 8.44 14.50
CA ASN A 43 8.35 9.59 15.39
C ASN A 43 8.00 10.90 14.64
N GLN A 44 8.20 10.97 13.32
CA GLN A 44 7.90 12.16 12.51
C GLN A 44 6.46 12.18 11.98
N GLU A 45 5.84 11.01 11.78
CA GLU A 45 4.50 10.89 11.17
C GLU A 45 3.38 10.72 12.23
N SER A 46 3.73 10.38 13.49
CA SER A 46 2.95 10.68 14.73
C SER A 46 1.46 10.30 14.76
N TRP A 47 1.02 9.36 13.91
CA TRP A 47 -0.36 8.86 13.90
C TRP A 47 -0.52 7.62 14.78
N TYR A 48 -1.53 7.68 15.65
CA TYR A 48 -1.85 6.63 16.61
C TYR A 48 -3.27 6.12 16.38
N LEU A 49 -3.38 4.81 16.10
CA LEU A 49 -4.62 4.17 15.70
C LEU A 49 -5.17 3.33 16.87
N PRO A 50 -6.38 3.64 17.40
CA PRO A 50 -6.89 2.98 18.60
C PRO A 50 -7.29 1.52 18.33
N LEU A 51 -6.91 0.64 19.25
CA LEU A 51 -7.41 -0.73 19.31
C LEU A 51 -8.81 -0.76 19.89
N ARG A 52 -9.63 -1.66 19.35
CA ARG A 52 -10.99 -1.93 19.83
C ARG A 52 -11.16 -3.44 19.97
N ALA A 53 -11.80 -3.87 21.06
CA ALA A 53 -12.27 -5.25 21.19
C ALA A 53 -13.55 -5.51 20.35
N ASN A 54 -14.22 -4.45 19.90
CA ASN A 54 -15.44 -4.50 19.12
C ASN A 54 -15.54 -3.28 18.18
N ILE A 55 -15.15 -3.48 16.93
CA ILE A 55 -15.44 -2.50 15.86
C ILE A 55 -16.94 -2.52 15.58
N GLY A 56 -17.58 -1.35 15.57
CA GLY A 56 -19.04 -1.24 15.45
C GLY A 56 -19.57 -1.76 14.11
N LYS A 57 -20.71 -2.48 14.13
CA LYS A 57 -21.31 -3.10 12.92
C LYS A 57 -21.56 -2.13 11.76
N ASN A 58 -21.87 -0.88 12.07
CA ASN A 58 -22.19 0.17 11.10
C ASN A 58 -20.98 1.01 10.68
N LYS A 59 -19.76 0.56 10.99
CA LYS A 59 -18.54 1.26 10.58
C LYS A 59 -18.44 1.31 9.04
N PRO A 60 -18.15 2.47 8.45
CA PRO A 60 -17.98 2.58 7.01
C PRO A 60 -16.87 1.64 6.51
N PRO A 61 -17.04 1.03 5.32
CA PRO A 61 -15.97 0.28 4.67
C PRO A 61 -14.71 1.15 4.49
N GLY A 62 -13.55 0.57 4.80
CA GLY A 62 -12.25 1.25 4.76
C GLY A 62 -11.97 2.17 5.94
N ALA A 63 -12.82 2.22 6.98
CA ALA A 63 -12.59 3.04 8.18
C ALA A 63 -12.02 2.24 9.37
N PHE A 64 -11.58 1.01 9.13
CA PHE A 64 -11.05 0.10 10.15
C PHE A 64 -10.22 -1.02 9.50
N PHE A 65 -9.48 -1.72 10.34
CA PHE A 65 -8.78 -2.96 10.00
C PHE A 65 -9.07 -4.02 11.07
N GLU A 66 -9.57 -5.19 10.67
CA GLU A 66 -9.89 -6.26 11.64
C GLU A 66 -8.65 -7.05 12.04
N THR A 67 -8.53 -7.37 13.32
CA THR A 67 -7.41 -8.13 13.88
C THR A 67 -7.93 -9.36 14.63
N PRO A 68 -8.56 -10.33 13.94
CA PRO A 68 -9.13 -11.50 14.59
C PRO A 68 -8.05 -12.40 15.18
N PHE A 69 -8.38 -13.09 16.26
CA PHE A 69 -7.57 -14.13 16.87
C PHE A 69 -8.49 -15.14 17.58
N PRO A 70 -8.06 -16.40 17.78
CA PRO A 70 -8.83 -17.38 18.54
C PRO A 70 -9.02 -16.95 19.99
N THR A 71 -10.27 -16.85 20.46
CA THR A 71 -10.58 -16.46 21.85
C THR A 71 -11.99 -16.86 22.24
N ASP A 72 -12.15 -17.37 23.47
CA ASP A 72 -13.45 -17.62 24.09
C ASP A 72 -13.95 -16.42 24.92
N ASN A 73 -13.13 -15.37 25.08
CA ASN A 73 -13.49 -14.18 25.83
C ASN A 73 -14.57 -13.36 25.07
N PRO A 74 -15.80 -13.22 25.64
CA PRO A 74 -16.93 -12.59 24.97
C PRO A 74 -16.79 -11.06 24.80
N HIS A 75 -15.79 -10.45 25.44
CA HIS A 75 -15.49 -9.02 25.26
C HIS A 75 -14.84 -8.74 23.89
N PHE A 76 -14.15 -9.71 23.31
CA PHE A 76 -13.58 -9.62 21.95
C PHE A 76 -14.61 -10.08 20.91
N LYS A 77 -15.49 -9.18 20.50
CA LYS A 77 -16.56 -9.46 19.53
C LYS A 77 -16.12 -9.30 18.08
N ARG A 78 -15.33 -8.24 17.83
CA ARG A 78 -14.78 -7.92 16.51
C ARG A 78 -13.52 -7.07 16.72
N PRO A 79 -12.43 -7.69 17.20
CA PRO A 79 -11.20 -6.97 17.49
C PRO A 79 -10.63 -6.31 16.23
N GLY A 80 -10.11 -5.10 16.37
CA GLY A 80 -9.53 -4.38 15.23
C GLY A 80 -8.98 -3.01 15.60
N ILE A 81 -8.49 -2.32 14.58
CA ILE A 81 -7.94 -0.96 14.61
C ILE A 81 -8.97 -0.02 13.99
N ASP A 82 -9.27 1.09 14.66
CA ASP A 82 -10.33 2.03 14.28
C ASP A 82 -9.75 3.35 13.71
N PHE A 83 -9.69 3.45 12.38
CA PHE A 83 -9.09 4.59 11.67
C PHE A 83 -9.83 5.90 11.88
N GLU A 84 -11.16 5.85 11.96
CA GLU A 84 -12.00 7.04 12.20
C GLU A 84 -11.66 7.70 13.54
N LYS A 85 -11.13 6.92 14.49
CA LYS A 85 -10.78 7.43 15.81
C LYS A 85 -9.27 7.63 16.00
N ALA A 86 -8.48 7.57 14.93
CA ALA A 86 -7.05 7.88 14.97
C ALA A 86 -6.78 9.32 15.43
N LEU A 87 -5.62 9.51 16.04
CA LEU A 87 -5.16 10.79 16.59
C LEU A 87 -3.74 11.06 16.11
N PHE A 88 -3.47 12.31 15.76
CA PHE A 88 -2.13 12.79 15.44
C PHE A 88 -1.57 13.45 16.71
N VAL A 89 -0.55 12.85 17.30
CA VAL A 89 -0.13 13.15 18.68
C VAL A 89 1.38 13.34 18.75
N PRO A 90 1.89 14.46 19.30
CA PRO A 90 3.32 14.64 19.52
C PRO A 90 3.91 13.60 20.50
N ASP A 91 5.16 13.21 20.27
CA ASP A 91 5.88 12.19 21.05
C ASP A 91 5.85 12.43 22.57
N GLU A 92 5.89 13.69 23.02
CA GLU A 92 5.87 14.05 24.45
C GLU A 92 4.58 13.67 25.18
N PHE A 93 3.49 13.41 24.44
CA PHE A 93 2.19 13.01 24.99
C PHE A 93 1.93 11.50 24.86
N ILE A 94 2.95 10.75 24.44
CA ILE A 94 2.88 9.31 24.25
C ILE A 94 3.47 8.60 25.45
N ILE A 95 2.73 7.64 25.98
CA ILE A 95 3.16 6.80 27.09
C ILE A 95 3.28 5.37 26.55
N PRO A 96 4.50 4.89 26.23
CA PRO A 96 4.72 3.52 25.78
C PRO A 96 4.24 2.52 26.82
N ILE A 97 3.57 1.45 26.37
CA ILE A 97 3.16 0.35 27.23
C ILE A 97 3.74 -0.97 26.72
N ARG A 98 3.91 -1.93 27.65
CA ARG A 98 4.32 -3.28 27.29
C ARG A 98 3.27 -3.88 26.35
N ASN A 99 3.73 -4.55 25.29
CA ASN A 99 2.83 -5.32 24.44
C ASN A 99 2.29 -6.54 25.21
N THR A 100 1.02 -6.46 25.61
CA THR A 100 0.27 -7.54 26.27
C THR A 100 -0.91 -7.99 25.41
N LEU A 101 -0.87 -7.73 24.09
CA LEU A 101 -1.87 -8.23 23.17
C LEU A 101 -1.76 -9.76 23.04
N PRO A 102 -2.86 -10.45 22.74
CA PRO A 102 -2.84 -11.84 22.28
C PRO A 102 -1.82 -12.05 21.16
N GLN A 103 -1.08 -13.16 21.20
CA GLN A 103 0.10 -13.37 20.36
C GLN A 103 -0.25 -13.33 18.87
N GLU A 104 -1.33 -13.97 18.45
CA GLU A 104 -1.80 -14.00 17.07
C GLU A 104 -2.25 -12.61 16.60
N GLN A 105 -2.90 -11.83 17.48
CA GLN A 105 -3.27 -10.45 17.18
C GLN A 105 -2.03 -9.58 16.98
N ALA A 106 -1.06 -9.69 17.91
CA ALA A 106 0.18 -8.93 17.84
C ALA A 106 0.98 -9.27 16.58
N LYS A 107 1.06 -10.57 16.24
CA LYS A 107 1.74 -11.06 15.04
C LYS A 107 1.08 -10.52 13.78
N LEU A 108 -0.25 -10.59 13.68
CA LEU A 108 -1.01 -10.09 12.53
C LEU A 108 -0.77 -8.58 12.31
N ILE A 109 -0.82 -7.78 13.38
CA ILE A 109 -0.56 -6.33 13.30
C ILE A 109 0.87 -6.07 12.81
N ASN A 110 1.85 -6.83 13.29
CA ASN A 110 3.24 -6.65 12.89
C ASN A 110 3.48 -7.03 11.42
N GLU A 111 2.99 -8.19 11.00
CA GLU A 111 3.15 -8.72 9.64
C GLU A 111 2.40 -7.89 8.60
N GLN A 112 1.30 -7.24 8.99
CA GLN A 112 0.47 -6.42 8.10
C GLN A 112 0.60 -4.91 8.36
N SER A 113 1.63 -4.48 9.06
CA SER A 113 1.88 -3.06 9.41
C SER A 113 1.84 -2.13 8.19
N ASN A 114 2.44 -2.53 7.07
CA ASN A 114 2.40 -1.76 5.82
C ASN A 114 0.97 -1.66 5.27
N ILE A 115 0.25 -2.78 5.17
CA ILE A 115 -1.15 -2.80 4.69
C ILE A 115 -2.05 -1.95 5.58
N ILE A 116 -1.86 -1.97 6.90
CA ILE A 116 -2.64 -1.16 7.83
C ILE A 116 -2.34 0.34 7.61
N SER A 117 -1.08 0.70 7.37
CA SER A 117 -0.65 2.08 7.09
C SER A 117 -1.26 2.57 5.78
N ASP A 118 -1.10 1.81 4.69
CA ASP A 118 -1.68 2.14 3.38
C ASP A 118 -3.20 2.33 3.47
N ASN A 119 -3.89 1.42 4.18
CA ASN A 119 -5.34 1.51 4.36
C ASN A 119 -5.75 2.75 5.17
N PHE A 120 -4.97 3.12 6.19
CA PHE A 120 -5.21 4.33 6.97
C PHE A 120 -4.97 5.59 6.12
N GLU A 121 -3.91 5.61 5.32
CA GLU A 121 -3.59 6.70 4.40
C GLU A 121 -4.68 6.91 3.35
N GLN A 122 -5.17 5.84 2.73
CA GLN A 122 -6.33 5.91 1.83
C GLN A 122 -7.59 6.40 2.55
N TYR A 123 -7.79 6.02 3.82
CA TYR A 123 -8.88 6.54 4.63
C TYR A 123 -8.75 8.06 4.84
N VAL A 124 -7.55 8.56 5.17
CA VAL A 124 -7.28 10.00 5.31
C VAL A 124 -7.57 10.75 4.01
N LEU A 125 -7.07 10.28 2.87
CA LEU A 125 -7.32 10.89 1.55
C LEU A 125 -8.82 10.91 1.18
N LYS A 126 -9.56 9.86 1.55
CA LYS A 126 -11.00 9.80 1.31
C LYS A 126 -11.75 10.87 2.10
N LEU A 127 -11.32 11.19 3.32
CA LEU A 127 -11.99 12.19 4.15
C LEU A 127 -11.97 13.60 3.55
N GLU A 128 -11.01 13.90 2.70
CA GLU A 128 -10.91 15.22 2.04
C GLU A 128 -11.97 15.43 0.97
N ASN A 129 -12.33 14.34 0.30
CA ASN A 129 -13.19 14.34 -0.87
C ASN A 129 -14.66 14.10 -0.51
N ILE A 130 -14.99 13.93 0.77
CA ILE A 130 -16.36 13.76 1.25
C ILE A 130 -16.92 15.03 1.86
N SER A 131 -18.25 15.16 1.81
CA SER A 131 -18.94 16.26 2.47
C SER A 131 -18.63 16.32 3.97
N LYS A 132 -18.33 17.52 4.47
CA LYS A 132 -18.17 17.79 5.91
C LYS A 132 -19.42 17.47 6.74
N LYS A 133 -20.59 17.36 6.08
CA LYS A 133 -21.85 16.94 6.71
C LYS A 133 -22.02 15.42 6.78
N SER A 134 -21.22 14.66 6.04
CA SER A 134 -21.31 13.20 6.02
C SER A 134 -21.02 12.61 7.41
N PRO A 135 -21.67 11.51 7.81
CA PRO A 135 -21.36 10.82 9.06
C PRO A 135 -19.87 10.44 9.16
N SER A 136 -19.28 9.96 8.06
CA SER A 136 -17.86 9.56 8.03
C SER A 136 -16.91 10.71 8.32
N TYR A 137 -17.24 11.94 7.91
CA TYR A 137 -16.45 13.12 8.27
C TYR A 137 -16.76 13.59 9.69
N ARG A 138 -18.05 13.76 10.00
CA ARG A 138 -18.51 14.30 11.28
C ARG A 138 -18.06 13.47 12.46
N PHE A 139 -18.08 12.14 12.34
CA PHE A 139 -17.65 11.23 13.40
C PHE A 139 -16.17 10.87 13.30
N SER A 140 -15.40 11.39 12.36
CA SER A 140 -13.96 11.17 12.37
C SER A 140 -13.24 12.17 13.26
N THR A 141 -12.21 11.71 13.96
CA THR A 141 -11.28 12.59 14.67
C THR A 141 -10.06 12.97 13.84
N VAL A 142 -9.84 12.31 12.70
CA VAL A 142 -8.76 12.66 11.76
C VAL A 142 -8.85 14.13 11.32
N PRO A 143 -10.03 14.69 10.95
CA PRO A 143 -10.14 16.10 10.55
C PRO A 143 -9.85 17.12 11.66
N LEU A 144 -9.69 16.69 12.92
CA LEU A 144 -9.24 17.57 14.01
C LEU A 144 -7.75 17.89 13.92
N PHE A 145 -7.00 17.19 13.06
CA PHE A 145 -5.56 17.30 12.91
C PHE A 145 -5.17 17.56 11.44
N PRO A 146 -5.45 18.78 10.91
CA PRO A 146 -5.15 19.10 9.52
C PRO A 146 -3.66 18.97 9.18
N GLU A 147 -2.76 19.32 10.11
CA GLU A 147 -1.31 19.14 9.91
C GLU A 147 -0.94 17.67 9.64
N GLY A 148 -1.52 16.74 10.42
CA GLY A 148 -1.30 15.31 10.22
C GLY A 148 -1.84 14.80 8.88
N MET A 149 -2.93 15.39 8.38
CA MET A 149 -3.49 15.05 7.06
C MET A 149 -2.58 15.53 5.93
N GLU A 150 -2.02 16.75 6.04
CA GLU A 150 -1.05 17.26 5.06
C GLU A 150 0.23 16.42 5.04
N LYS A 151 0.73 15.96 6.20
CA LYS A 151 1.87 15.04 6.25
C LYS A 151 1.62 13.74 5.47
N ILE A 152 0.44 13.15 5.60
CA ILE A 152 0.06 11.94 4.86
C ILE A 152 0.06 12.20 3.35
N LYS A 153 -0.42 13.36 2.89
CA LYS A 153 -0.32 13.72 1.47
C LYS A 153 1.12 13.79 0.99
N HIS A 154 2.00 14.42 1.77
CA HIS A 154 3.41 14.55 1.44
C HIS A 154 4.10 13.18 1.34
N ILE A 155 3.79 12.26 2.25
CA ILE A 155 4.29 10.88 2.19
C ILE A 155 3.88 10.21 0.88
N ILE A 156 2.58 10.22 0.57
CA ILE A 156 2.04 9.55 -0.62
C ILE A 156 2.55 10.18 -1.93
N SER A 157 2.72 11.51 -1.95
CA SER A 157 3.25 12.19 -3.14
C SER A 157 4.73 11.87 -3.36
N LYS A 158 5.54 11.84 -2.30
CA LYS A 158 6.94 11.43 -2.38
C LYS A 158 7.09 9.97 -2.82
N GLU A 159 6.31 9.05 -2.25
CA GLU A 159 6.33 7.63 -2.65
C GLU A 159 5.96 7.46 -4.13
N ARG A 160 5.00 8.25 -4.64
CA ARG A 160 4.65 8.24 -6.06
C ARG A 160 5.77 8.76 -6.95
N GLU A 161 6.49 9.78 -6.52
CA GLU A 161 7.67 10.30 -7.24
C GLU A 161 8.79 9.25 -7.28
N GLU A 162 9.11 8.62 -6.14
CA GLU A 162 10.12 7.55 -6.05
C GLU A 162 9.77 6.34 -6.95
N LEU A 163 8.48 5.94 -7.00
CA LEU A 163 8.02 4.86 -7.88
C LEU A 163 8.15 5.20 -9.37
N VAL A 164 7.93 6.48 -9.75
CA VAL A 164 8.13 6.93 -11.13
C VAL A 164 9.61 6.90 -11.50
N GLU A 165 10.49 7.37 -10.61
CA GLU A 165 11.94 7.33 -10.81
C GLU A 165 12.46 5.88 -10.93
N GLU A 166 11.99 4.95 -10.09
CA GLU A 166 12.39 3.55 -10.15
C GLU A 166 11.95 2.88 -11.47
N ASN A 167 10.73 3.18 -11.93
CA ASN A 167 10.20 2.65 -13.19
C ASN A 167 10.96 3.21 -14.42
N ASP A 168 11.34 4.48 -14.38
CA ASP A 168 12.16 5.11 -15.44
C ASP A 168 13.58 4.50 -15.48
N LEU A 169 14.20 4.24 -14.33
CA LEU A 169 15.48 3.55 -14.24
C LEU A 169 15.42 2.12 -14.78
N GLN A 170 14.33 1.40 -14.48
CA GLN A 170 14.11 0.05 -15.00
C GLN A 170 13.98 0.05 -16.53
N LEU A 171 13.23 0.99 -17.10
CA LEU A 171 13.10 1.17 -18.56
C LEU A 171 14.45 1.48 -19.24
N ILE A 172 15.29 2.32 -18.62
CA ILE A 172 16.64 2.63 -19.14
C ILE A 172 17.53 1.38 -19.14
N ASN A 173 17.49 0.59 -18.07
CA ASN A 173 18.27 -0.65 -17.96
C ASN A 173 17.82 -1.71 -18.97
N ASP A 174 16.51 -1.84 -19.21
CA ASP A 174 15.98 -2.77 -20.20
C ASP A 174 16.35 -2.36 -21.63
N LEU A 175 16.36 -1.05 -21.92
CA LEU A 175 16.86 -0.51 -23.19
C LEU A 175 18.37 -0.78 -23.40
N ALA A 176 19.18 -0.67 -22.35
CA ALA A 176 20.62 -0.95 -22.43
C ALA A 176 20.88 -2.44 -22.75
N LYS A 177 20.19 -3.36 -22.06
CA LYS A 177 20.29 -4.81 -22.33
C LYS A 177 19.85 -5.18 -23.74
N LEU A 178 18.81 -4.54 -24.27
CA LEU A 178 18.37 -4.76 -25.66
C LEU A 178 19.42 -4.30 -26.67
N LYS A 179 20.11 -3.18 -26.42
CA LYS A 179 21.20 -2.70 -27.29
C LYS A 179 22.40 -3.64 -27.26
N GLU A 180 22.79 -4.15 -26.09
CA GLU A 180 23.87 -5.13 -25.97
C GLU A 180 23.53 -6.44 -26.68
N SER A 181 22.29 -6.91 -26.54
CA SER A 181 21.79 -8.12 -27.21
C SER A 181 21.74 -7.96 -28.74
N ALA A 182 21.35 -6.78 -29.23
CA ALA A 182 21.37 -6.45 -30.65
C ALA A 182 22.80 -6.35 -31.20
N ALA A 183 23.74 -5.80 -30.43
CA ALA A 183 25.16 -5.76 -30.79
C ALA A 183 25.78 -7.18 -30.84
N ALA A 184 25.37 -8.09 -29.96
CA ALA A 184 25.82 -9.48 -29.96
C ALA A 184 25.28 -10.31 -31.14
N LEU A 185 24.17 -9.87 -31.77
CA LEU A 185 23.53 -10.56 -32.89
C LEU A 185 24.02 -10.13 -34.28
N ASN A 186 24.97 -9.18 -34.38
CA ASN A 186 25.57 -8.73 -35.64
C ASN A 186 24.54 -8.34 -36.73
N THR A 187 23.37 -7.87 -36.33
CA THR A 187 22.41 -7.25 -37.23
C THR A 187 22.64 -5.75 -37.18
N SER A 188 23.17 -5.21 -38.28
CA SER A 188 23.26 -3.76 -38.52
C SER A 188 21.86 -3.15 -38.47
N VAL A 189 21.45 -2.65 -37.31
CA VAL A 189 20.40 -1.64 -37.24
C VAL A 189 21.06 -0.36 -37.77
N LYS A 190 20.74 -0.03 -39.03
CA LYS A 190 21.22 1.22 -39.63
C LYS A 190 20.77 2.37 -38.74
N GLU A 191 21.71 3.25 -38.39
CA GLU A 191 21.53 4.41 -37.50
C GLU A 191 20.33 5.30 -37.86
N THR A 192 19.80 5.18 -39.08
CA THR A 192 18.61 5.88 -39.59
C THR A 192 17.28 5.49 -38.92
N ASP A 193 17.19 4.35 -38.22
CA ASP A 193 15.92 3.89 -37.61
C ASP A 193 15.78 4.29 -36.12
N ALA A 194 16.90 4.47 -35.41
CA ALA A 194 16.89 4.83 -33.98
C ALA A 194 16.49 6.29 -33.73
N GLU A 195 16.94 7.23 -34.59
CA GLU A 195 16.52 8.63 -34.50
C GLU A 195 15.04 8.82 -34.81
N LYS A 196 14.48 8.04 -35.74
CA LYS A 196 13.03 8.03 -36.04
C LYS A 196 12.22 7.54 -34.84
N PHE A 197 12.71 6.52 -34.14
CA PHE A 197 12.01 5.97 -32.97
C PHE A 197 11.96 6.96 -31.80
N SER A 198 13.04 7.71 -31.59
CA SER A 198 13.13 8.75 -30.53
C SER A 198 12.17 9.93 -30.73
N LYS A 199 11.66 10.13 -31.95
CA LYS A 199 10.72 11.21 -32.30
C LYS A 199 9.25 10.78 -32.27
N LEU A 200 8.97 9.49 -32.02
CA LEU A 200 7.60 8.97 -31.90
C LEU A 200 7.02 9.23 -30.50
N SER A 201 5.69 9.42 -30.44
CA SER A 201 4.97 9.48 -29.16
C SER A 201 4.95 8.12 -28.47
N SER A 202 4.74 8.09 -27.15
CA SER A 202 4.76 6.85 -26.36
C SER A 202 3.81 5.77 -26.90
N ASN A 203 2.61 6.17 -27.33
CA ASN A 203 1.62 5.25 -27.89
C ASN A 203 2.08 4.60 -29.21
N GLN A 204 2.81 5.34 -30.05
CA GLN A 204 3.35 4.81 -31.31
C GLN A 204 4.49 3.82 -31.07
N ARG A 205 5.32 4.06 -30.05
CA ARG A 205 6.40 3.13 -29.67
C ARG A 205 5.84 1.80 -29.14
N GLN A 206 4.80 1.85 -28.33
CA GLN A 206 4.12 0.67 -27.80
C GLN A 206 3.47 -0.19 -28.90
N ALA A 207 2.84 0.43 -29.90
CA ALA A 207 2.26 -0.29 -31.02
C ALA A 207 3.31 -1.08 -31.83
N ILE A 208 4.48 -0.48 -32.06
CA ILE A 208 5.57 -1.13 -32.80
C ILE A 208 6.20 -2.28 -31.98
N LEU A 209 6.36 -2.10 -30.67
CA LEU A 209 6.84 -3.15 -29.77
C LEU A 209 5.90 -4.37 -29.74
N LEU A 210 4.59 -4.14 -29.76
CA LEU A 210 3.55 -5.19 -29.87
C LEU A 210 3.60 -5.93 -31.20
N GLU A 211 3.84 -5.22 -32.31
CA GLU A 211 3.95 -5.84 -33.64
C GLU A 211 5.24 -6.68 -33.80
N LEU A 212 6.34 -6.25 -33.17
CA LEU A 212 7.60 -7.00 -33.18
C LEU A 212 7.54 -8.26 -32.31
N THR A 213 6.90 -8.19 -31.15
CA THR A 213 6.72 -9.35 -30.26
C THR A 213 5.79 -10.40 -30.86
N SER A 214 4.72 -9.99 -31.55
CA SER A 214 3.83 -10.91 -32.28
C SER A 214 4.52 -11.60 -33.47
N LYS A 215 5.43 -10.92 -34.19
CA LYS A 215 6.23 -11.53 -35.27
C LYS A 215 7.26 -12.52 -34.75
N GLN A 216 7.81 -12.32 -33.55
CA GLN A 216 8.72 -13.27 -32.91
C GLN A 216 8.00 -14.57 -32.52
N LEU A 217 6.77 -14.48 -31.98
CA LEU A 217 5.97 -15.65 -31.60
C LEU A 217 5.62 -16.55 -32.80
N HIS A 218 5.36 -16.00 -33.98
CA HIS A 218 5.08 -16.81 -35.18
C HIS A 218 6.31 -17.51 -35.79
N SER A 219 7.52 -17.10 -35.44
CA SER A 219 8.75 -17.72 -35.97
C SER A 219 9.14 -19.03 -35.24
N TYR A 220 8.52 -19.34 -34.10
CA TYR A 220 8.81 -20.53 -33.29
C TYR A 220 7.89 -21.74 -33.56
N GLU A 221 6.85 -21.63 -34.40
CA GLU A 221 5.87 -22.71 -34.59
C GLU A 221 6.12 -23.69 -35.75
N HIS A 222 7.23 -23.62 -36.49
CA HIS A 222 7.60 -24.71 -37.40
C HIS A 222 9.12 -24.91 -37.54
N PRO A 223 9.57 -26.16 -37.34
CA PRO A 223 10.08 -26.88 -38.48
C PRO A 223 9.54 -28.31 -38.64
N SER A 224 9.14 -28.58 -39.87
CA SER A 224 8.99 -29.88 -40.53
C SER A 224 10.03 -30.93 -40.09
N ASN A 225 9.57 -32.15 -39.79
CA ASN A 225 10.33 -33.35 -40.08
C ASN A 225 9.47 -34.34 -40.89
N LYS A 226 9.81 -34.47 -42.18
CA LYS A 226 9.41 -35.57 -43.06
C LYS A 226 10.55 -36.59 -43.12
N SER A 227 10.24 -37.85 -42.87
CA SER A 227 10.92 -39.03 -43.44
C SER A 227 9.96 -40.24 -43.28
N GLN A 228 9.08 -40.49 -44.25
CA GLN A 228 9.20 -41.53 -45.29
C GLN A 228 9.32 -42.99 -44.79
N ILE A 229 8.17 -43.69 -44.88
CA ILE A 229 7.89 -45.02 -45.47
C ILE A 229 8.80 -46.21 -45.06
N GLU A 230 8.20 -47.23 -44.43
CA GLU A 230 8.06 -48.59 -44.97
C GLU A 230 7.27 -49.49 -43.99
N SER A 231 6.14 -50.04 -44.45
CA SER A 231 5.50 -51.22 -43.88
C SER A 231 6.02 -52.45 -44.62
N PRO A 232 6.11 -53.61 -43.93
CA PRO A 232 5.46 -54.77 -44.51
C PRO A 232 4.68 -55.62 -43.50
N ASP A 233 3.68 -56.30 -44.07
CA ASP A 233 2.75 -57.25 -43.47
C ASP A 233 3.42 -58.41 -42.71
N PHE A 234 2.69 -59.01 -41.75
CA PHE A 234 2.32 -60.43 -41.82
C PHE A 234 1.18 -60.77 -40.83
N GLU A 235 0.21 -61.56 -41.35
CA GLU A 235 -0.84 -62.35 -40.68
C GLU A 235 -0.25 -63.21 -39.53
N ILE A 236 -0.94 -63.60 -38.45
CA ILE A 236 -2.26 -64.26 -38.24
C ILE A 236 -2.77 -63.89 -36.84
#